data_AF-A0A951WJR7-F1
#
_entry.id   AF-A0A951WJR7-F1
#
_cell.length_a   1.000
_cell.length_b   1.000
_cell.length_c   1.000
_cell.angle_alpha   90.00
_cell.angle_beta   90.00
_cell.angle_gamma   90.00
#
_symmetry.space_group_name_H-M   'P 1'
#
loop_
_entity.id
_entity.type
_entity.pdbx_description
1 polymer ?
#
loop_
_entity_poly.entity_id
_entity_poly.type
_entity_poly.pdbx_seq_one_letter_code
_entity_poly.pdbx_strand_id
1 'polypeptide(L)'
;MLRQFLSLFLMLLAGSVYADTLIKIKATDEQRRKYDFVYTLTKKEANRLDMQFEEILNQYRIKTRKDIATRRGYAEEVYGEDNFKYIELGNFYYMIYEDRFNRILYKNVNSTSIDDF
;
A
#
# COMPACT_ATOMS: atom_id res chain seq x y z
N MET A 1 18.53 9.57 -42.39
CA MET A 1 19.11 9.09 -41.11
C MET A 1 18.39 9.60 -39.87
N LEU A 2 17.92 10.87 -39.81
CA LEU A 2 17.25 11.45 -38.62
C LEU A 2 15.98 10.70 -38.15
N ARG A 3 15.17 10.16 -39.07
CA ARG A 3 13.93 9.42 -38.77
C ARG A 3 14.16 8.09 -38.03
N GLN A 4 15.31 7.43 -38.25
CA GLN A 4 15.65 6.15 -37.64
C GLN A 4 16.14 6.34 -36.18
N PHE A 5 16.84 7.44 -35.90
CA PHE A 5 17.22 7.80 -34.54
C PHE A 5 16.01 8.19 -33.66
N LEU A 6 15.02 8.87 -34.24
CA LEU A 6 13.79 9.25 -33.53
C LEU A 6 12.95 8.03 -33.10
N SER A 7 12.89 7.01 -33.96
CA SER A 7 12.17 5.76 -33.68
C SER A 7 12.91 4.90 -32.66
N LEU A 8 14.25 4.87 -32.69
CA LEU A 8 15.05 4.22 -31.64
C LEU A 8 14.91 4.92 -30.27
N PHE A 9 14.86 6.26 -30.25
CA PHE A 9 14.67 7.05 -29.03
C PHE A 9 13.27 6.85 -28.41
N LEU A 10 12.22 6.79 -29.25
CA LEU A 10 10.86 6.47 -28.81
C LEU A 10 10.72 5.03 -28.28
N MET A 11 11.45 4.07 -28.85
CA MET A 11 11.50 2.69 -28.33
C MET A 11 12.21 2.59 -26.97
N LEU A 12 13.26 3.38 -26.73
CA LEU A 12 13.94 3.44 -25.43
C LEU A 12 13.07 4.07 -24.33
N LEU A 13 12.24 5.05 -24.69
CA LEU A 13 11.25 5.64 -23.77
C LEU A 13 10.09 4.69 -23.44
N ALA A 14 9.73 3.79 -24.35
CA ALA A 14 8.70 2.77 -24.10
C ALA A 14 9.17 1.67 -23.13
N GLY A 15 10.48 1.53 -22.92
CA GLY A 15 11.09 0.52 -22.04
C GLY A 15 11.17 0.91 -20.55
N SER A 16 10.87 2.15 -20.18
CA SER A 16 10.79 2.55 -18.76
C SER A 16 9.47 2.05 -18.16
N VAL A 17 9.34 0.73 -18.01
CA VAL A 17 8.33 0.12 -17.15
C VAL A 17 8.69 0.56 -15.73
N TYR A 18 8.01 1.60 -15.26
CA TYR A 18 8.15 2.11 -13.89
C TYR A 18 7.78 0.97 -12.93
N ALA A 19 8.62 0.73 -11.92
CA ALA A 19 8.28 -0.19 -10.85
C ALA A 19 7.15 0.43 -10.02
N ASP A 20 6.09 -0.34 -9.76
CA ASP A 20 5.05 0.09 -8.84
C ASP A 20 5.57 0.02 -7.41
N THR A 21 5.20 1.01 -6.60
CA THR A 21 5.46 1.02 -5.16
C THR A 21 4.25 0.43 -4.46
N LEU A 22 4.47 -0.63 -3.68
CA LEU A 22 3.43 -1.36 -2.97
C LEU A 22 3.55 -1.13 -1.48
N ILE A 23 2.42 -1.09 -0.77
CA ILE A 23 2.33 -1.16 0.69
C ILE A 23 1.62 -2.45 1.07
N LYS A 24 2.36 -3.36 1.71
CA LYS A 24 1.81 -4.54 2.37
C LYS A 24 1.50 -4.20 3.82
N ILE A 25 0.27 -4.50 4.25
CA ILE A 25 -0.22 -4.23 5.58
C ILE A 25 -0.70 -5.53 6.21
N LYS A 26 -0.22 -5.81 7.42
CA LYS A 26 -0.81 -6.83 8.28
C LYS A 26 -1.45 -6.18 9.47
N ALA A 27 -2.75 -6.36 9.57
CA ALA A 27 -3.55 -5.82 10.66
C ALA A 27 -4.09 -6.96 11.53
N THR A 28 -4.22 -6.71 12.82
CA THR A 28 -4.91 -7.59 13.76
C THR A 28 -5.99 -6.79 14.46
N ASP A 29 -7.21 -7.31 14.54
CA ASP A 29 -8.28 -6.68 15.33
C ASP A 29 -8.21 -7.08 16.81
N GLU A 30 -9.04 -6.47 17.65
CA GLU A 30 -9.10 -6.78 19.09
C GLU A 30 -9.42 -8.25 19.40
N GLN A 31 -10.09 -8.95 18.48
CA GLN A 31 -10.42 -10.37 18.60
C GLN A 31 -9.28 -11.27 18.09
N ARG A 32 -8.08 -10.70 17.87
CA ARG A 32 -6.88 -11.38 17.38
C ARG A 32 -7.02 -11.98 15.99
N ARG A 33 -8.00 -11.55 15.19
CA ARG A 33 -8.11 -11.97 13.79
C ARG A 33 -7.10 -11.21 12.94
N LYS A 34 -6.38 -11.96 12.11
CA LYS A 34 -5.31 -11.43 11.26
C LYS A 34 -5.86 -11.13 9.87
N TYR A 35 -5.42 -10.01 9.30
CA TYR A 35 -5.74 -9.60 7.94
C TYR A 35 -4.47 -9.17 7.22
N ASP A 36 -4.37 -9.55 5.94
CA ASP A 36 -3.29 -9.16 5.05
C ASP A 36 -3.88 -8.39 3.87
N PHE A 37 -3.25 -7.27 3.54
CA PHE A 37 -3.63 -6.37 2.46
C PHE A 37 -2.40 -5.92 1.71
N VAL A 38 -2.52 -5.80 0.40
CA VAL A 38 -1.52 -5.18 -0.46
C VAL A 38 -2.22 -4.08 -1.25
N TYR A 39 -1.66 -2.88 -1.19
CA TYR A 39 -2.13 -1.76 -1.98
C TYR A 39 -1.01 -1.19 -2.83
N THR A 40 -1.36 -0.67 -4.00
CA THR A 40 -0.44 0.06 -4.87
C THR A 40 -0.51 1.54 -4.52
N LEU A 41 0.65 2.14 -4.23
CA LEU A 41 0.77 3.58 -4.06
C LEU A 41 0.62 4.26 -5.41
N THR A 42 -0.08 5.38 -5.42
CA THR A 42 -0.06 6.26 -6.59
C THR A 42 1.34 6.83 -6.78
N LYS A 43 1.72 7.19 -8.01
CA LYS A 43 3.00 7.86 -8.28
C LYS A 43 3.21 9.11 -7.42
N LYS A 44 2.13 9.85 -7.13
CA LYS A 44 2.17 11.05 -6.29
C LYS A 44 2.48 10.71 -4.83
N GLU A 45 1.88 9.65 -4.29
CA GLU A 45 2.18 9.17 -2.94
C GLU A 45 3.61 8.65 -2.85
N ALA A 46 4.02 7.79 -3.80
CA ALA A 46 5.37 7.24 -3.84
C ALA A 46 6.44 8.34 -3.84
N ASN A 47 6.28 9.38 -4.67
CA ASN A 47 7.21 10.52 -4.73
C ASN A 47 7.20 11.41 -3.47
N ARG A 48 6.19 11.29 -2.61
CA ARG A 48 6.04 12.11 -1.39
C ARG A 48 6.24 11.30 -0.12
N LEU A 49 6.57 10.01 -0.22
CA LEU A 49 6.78 9.13 0.93
C LEU A 49 7.72 9.75 1.96
N ASP A 50 8.85 10.31 1.53
CA ASP A 50 9.85 10.88 2.43
C ASP A 50 9.34 12.11 3.21
N MET A 51 8.41 12.88 2.64
CA MET A 51 7.90 14.12 3.24
C MET A 51 6.56 13.95 3.96
N GLN A 52 5.72 13.02 3.49
CA GLN A 52 4.34 12.82 3.95
C GLN A 52 4.10 11.40 4.45
N PHE A 53 5.15 10.73 4.95
CA PHE A 53 5.13 9.32 5.33
C PHE A 53 3.94 8.96 6.23
N GLU A 54 3.81 9.65 7.37
CA GLU A 54 2.76 9.39 8.35
C GLU A 54 1.36 9.67 7.80
N GLU A 55 1.21 10.71 6.98
CA GLU A 55 -0.07 11.06 6.35
C GLU A 55 -0.52 9.96 5.37
N ILE A 56 0.40 9.51 4.50
CA ILE A 56 0.16 8.43 3.55
C ILE A 56 -0.16 7.14 4.31
N LEU A 57 0.64 6.80 5.33
CA LEU A 57 0.42 5.60 6.13
C LEU A 57 -0.95 5.62 6.85
N ASN A 58 -1.36 6.78 7.36
CA ASN A 58 -2.65 6.94 8.01
C ASN A 58 -3.82 6.78 7.01
N GLN A 59 -3.69 7.27 5.78
CA GLN A 59 -4.69 7.03 4.72
C GLN A 59 -4.86 5.53 4.46
N TYR A 60 -3.76 4.78 4.33
CA TYR A 60 -3.82 3.34 4.15
C TYR A 60 -4.33 2.61 5.39
N ARG A 61 -4.05 3.09 6.61
CA ARG A 61 -4.64 2.57 7.84
C ARG A 61 -6.16 2.70 7.84
N ILE A 62 -6.69 3.87 7.47
CA ILE A 62 -8.13 4.10 7.35
C ILE A 62 -8.73 3.20 6.27
N LYS A 63 -8.07 3.10 5.11
CA LYS A 63 -8.48 2.21 4.02
C LYS A 63 -8.57 0.75 4.47
N THR A 64 -7.56 0.24 5.17
CA THR A 64 -7.57 -1.10 5.75
C THR A 64 -8.72 -1.31 6.74
N ARG A 65 -9.02 -0.32 7.59
CA ARG A 65 -10.18 -0.41 8.50
C ARG A 65 -11.50 -0.48 7.72
N LYS A 66 -11.66 0.31 6.66
CA LYS A 66 -12.84 0.25 5.77
C LYS A 66 -12.96 -1.12 5.11
N ASP A 67 -11.88 -1.66 4.57
CA ASP A 67 -11.90 -2.98 3.92
C ASP A 67 -12.25 -4.10 4.92
N ILE A 68 -11.71 -4.05 6.14
CA ILE A 68 -12.07 -4.98 7.21
C ILE A 68 -13.54 -4.81 7.59
N ALA A 69 -14.03 -3.58 7.74
CA ALA A 69 -15.41 -3.28 8.09
C ALA A 69 -16.37 -3.90 7.06
N THR A 70 -16.11 -3.71 5.77
CA THR A 70 -16.89 -4.31 4.68
C THR A 70 -16.84 -5.84 4.73
N ARG A 71 -15.66 -6.46 4.92
CA ARG A 71 -15.53 -7.94 5.06
C ARG A 71 -16.29 -8.48 6.27
N ARG A 72 -16.49 -7.66 7.31
CA ARG A 72 -17.21 -8.00 8.54
C ARG A 72 -18.71 -7.76 8.44
N GLY A 73 -19.21 -7.24 7.31
CA GLY A 73 -20.62 -6.94 7.10
C GLY A 73 -21.04 -5.55 7.58
N TYR A 74 -20.10 -4.70 8.02
CA TYR A 74 -20.37 -3.30 8.31
C TYR A 74 -20.38 -2.49 7.01
N ALA A 75 -21.26 -2.81 6.07
CA ALA A 75 -21.36 -2.10 4.80
C ALA A 75 -21.74 -0.63 5.05
N GLU A 76 -21.15 0.28 4.26
CA GLU A 76 -21.40 1.72 4.36
C GLU A 76 -22.89 2.06 4.18
N GLU A 77 -23.58 1.33 3.29
CA GLU A 77 -25.01 1.47 3.03
C GLU A 77 -25.89 1.27 4.28
N VAL A 78 -25.41 0.47 5.25
CA VAL A 78 -26.16 0.11 6.46
C VAL A 78 -25.67 0.90 7.68
N TYR A 79 -24.36 1.12 7.78
CA TYR A 79 -23.72 1.69 8.98
C TYR A 79 -23.22 3.14 8.79
N GLY A 80 -23.40 3.71 7.59
CA GLY A 80 -22.95 5.05 7.21
C GLY A 80 -21.47 5.13 6.84
N GLU A 81 -21.03 6.30 6.37
CA GLU A 81 -19.66 6.62 5.92
C GLU A 81 -18.56 6.31 6.96
N ASP A 82 -18.97 6.31 8.23
CA ASP A 82 -18.14 6.07 9.41
C ASP A 82 -18.09 4.60 9.86
N ASN A 83 -18.57 3.65 9.04
CA ASN A 83 -18.58 2.21 9.33
C ASN A 83 -17.23 1.64 9.82
N PHE A 84 -16.11 2.20 9.39
CA PHE A 84 -14.77 1.79 9.79
C PHE A 84 -14.45 2.04 11.26
N LYS A 85 -15.23 2.91 11.94
CA LYS A 85 -15.10 3.16 13.38
C LYS A 85 -15.48 1.93 14.22
N TYR A 86 -16.31 1.03 13.69
CA TYR A 86 -16.66 -0.25 14.33
C TYR A 86 -15.52 -1.29 14.29
N ILE A 87 -14.44 -1.01 13.55
CA ILE A 87 -13.24 -1.84 13.53
C ILE A 87 -12.15 -1.14 14.33
N GLU A 88 -11.78 -1.74 15.45
CA GLU A 88 -10.59 -1.39 16.23
C GLU A 88 -9.43 -2.33 15.88
N LEU A 89 -8.29 -1.75 15.55
CA LEU A 89 -7.07 -2.48 15.19
C LEU A 89 -6.17 -2.56 16.42
N GLY A 90 -5.92 -3.77 16.91
CA GLY A 90 -4.96 -4.02 17.98
C GLY A 90 -3.51 -3.86 17.50
N ASN A 91 -3.16 -4.41 16.34
CA ASN A 91 -1.83 -4.26 15.74
C ASN A 91 -1.93 -3.86 14.26
N PHE A 92 -0.99 -3.03 13.80
CA PHE A 92 -0.88 -2.59 12.41
C PHE A 92 0.59 -2.55 11.98
N TYR A 93 0.99 -3.52 11.18
CA TYR A 93 2.32 -3.64 10.60
C TYR A 93 2.29 -3.31 9.13
N TYR A 94 3.35 -2.71 8.61
CA TYR A 94 3.45 -2.35 7.21
C TYR A 94 4.86 -2.59 6.66
N MET A 95 4.92 -2.79 5.35
CA MET A 95 6.13 -2.81 4.54
C MET A 95 5.83 -2.12 3.21
N ILE A 96 6.67 -1.14 2.84
CA ILE A 96 6.59 -0.47 1.55
C ILE A 96 7.78 -0.92 0.71
N TYR A 97 7.53 -1.39 -0.50
CA TYR A 97 8.55 -1.96 -1.38
C TYR A 97 8.27 -1.68 -2.87
N GLU A 98 9.31 -1.72 -3.69
CA GLU A 98 9.19 -1.67 -5.15
C GLU A 98 8.97 -3.09 -5.70
N ASP A 99 7.85 -3.32 -6.40
CA ASP A 99 7.42 -4.64 -6.89
C ASP A 99 8.47 -5.32 -7.77
N ARG A 100 9.05 -4.55 -8.70
CA ARG A 100 10.00 -5.08 -9.69
C ARG A 100 11.33 -5.56 -9.10
N PHE A 101 11.77 -4.92 -8.01
CA PHE A 101 13.09 -5.13 -7.43
C PHE A 101 13.03 -5.81 -6.06
N ASN A 102 11.82 -6.07 -5.53
CA ASN A 102 11.59 -6.44 -4.13
C ASN A 102 12.37 -5.56 -3.15
N ARG A 103 12.59 -4.30 -3.53
CA ARG A 103 13.39 -3.36 -2.75
C ARG A 103 12.53 -2.78 -1.66
N ILE A 104 12.81 -3.14 -0.41
CA ILE A 104 12.14 -2.56 0.75
C ILE A 104 12.60 -1.10 0.91
N LEU A 105 11.64 -0.18 0.85
CA LEU A 105 11.83 1.25 1.08
C LEU A 105 11.63 1.58 2.56
N TYR A 106 10.55 1.05 3.15
CA TYR A 106 10.15 1.30 4.53
C TYR A 106 9.58 0.03 5.15
N LYS A 107 9.83 -0.20 6.45
CA LYS A 107 9.21 -1.29 7.20
C LYS A 107 9.07 -0.93 8.68
N ASN A 108 8.02 -1.43 9.30
CA ASN A 108 7.88 -1.35 10.76
C ASN A 108 8.84 -2.36 11.42
N VAL A 109 9.82 -1.87 12.18
CA VAL A 109 10.94 -2.68 12.74
C VAL A 109 10.49 -3.63 13.87
N ASN A 110 9.27 -3.50 14.40
CA ASN A 110 8.75 -4.37 15.46
C ASN A 110 8.19 -5.72 14.96
N SER A 111 8.24 -6.02 13.65
CA SER A 111 7.90 -7.34 13.13
C SER A 111 9.14 -8.24 13.10
N THR A 112 9.31 -9.07 14.13
CA THR A 112 10.21 -10.24 14.10
C THR A 112 9.83 -11.14 12.92
N SER A 113 10.83 -11.45 12.09
CA SER A 113 10.81 -12.23 10.85
C SER A 113 10.33 -11.46 9.60
N ILE A 114 11.29 -11.26 8.69
CA ILE A 114 11.03 -10.99 7.27
C ILE A 114 10.44 -12.26 6.63
N ASP A 115 10.73 -13.44 7.18
CA ASP A 115 10.30 -14.73 6.63
C ASP A 115 8.78 -14.97 6.74
N ASP A 116 8.09 -14.27 7.66
CA ASP A 116 6.63 -14.29 7.69
C ASP A 116 5.99 -13.17 6.86
N PHE A 117 6.72 -12.12 6.42
CA PHE A 117 6.18 -10.90 5.80
C PHE A 117 6.37 -10.78 4.29
#